data_AF-A0A484ZRC0-F1
#
_entry.id   AF-A0A484ZRC0-F1
#
_cell.length_a   1.000
_cell.length_b   1.000
_cell.length_c   1.000
_cell.angle_alpha   90.00
_cell.angle_beta   90.00
_cell.angle_gamma   90.00
#
_symmetry.space_group_name_H-M   'P 1'
#
loop_
_entity.id
_entity.type
_entity.pdbx_description
1 polymer ?
#
loop_
_entity_poly.entity_id
_entity_poly.type
_entity_poly.pdbx_seq_one_letter_code
_entity_poly.pdbx_strand_id
1 'polypeptide(L)'
;MVEREREIKAFVPEEYWELHADLNNGSDVALQMQVTHRNDKAFKPVTRDETHAAVALLEKARYEVLEREDKPTSSKPSAPFITSTLQQAASTRLGFGVKKTMDDGPASV
;
A
#
# COMPACT_ATOMS: atom_id res chain seq x y z
N MET A 1 19.20 -2.66 -16.60
CA MET A 1 18.18 -1.78 -17.21
C MET A 1 17.28 -2.56 -18.15
N VAL A 2 17.84 -3.47 -18.96
CA VAL A 2 17.08 -4.29 -19.92
C VAL A 2 16.03 -5.21 -19.27
N GLU A 3 16.29 -5.86 -18.12
CA GLU A 3 15.24 -6.67 -17.43
C GLU A 3 14.04 -5.82 -17.02
N ARG A 4 14.24 -4.72 -16.29
CA ARG A 4 13.14 -3.83 -15.84
C ARG A 4 12.32 -3.29 -17.01
N GLU A 5 12.97 -2.91 -18.12
CA GLU A 5 12.25 -2.46 -19.31
C GLU A 5 11.47 -3.58 -20.00
N ARG A 6 11.98 -4.82 -19.98
CA ARG A 6 11.24 -5.99 -20.48
C ARG A 6 10.05 -6.32 -19.58
N GLU A 7 10.20 -6.21 -18.26
CA GLU A 7 9.11 -6.40 -17.30
C GLU A 7 8.00 -5.36 -17.51
N ILE A 8 8.35 -4.08 -17.67
CA ILE A 8 7.35 -3.03 -17.95
C ILE A 8 6.65 -3.27 -19.29
N LYS A 9 7.38 -3.71 -20.33
CA LYS A 9 6.78 -4.03 -21.65
C LYS A 9 5.91 -5.29 -21.64
N ALA A 10 6.22 -6.26 -20.78
CA ALA A 10 5.46 -7.48 -20.63
C ALA A 10 4.32 -7.35 -19.60
N PHE A 11 4.25 -6.24 -18.86
CA PHE A 11 3.20 -5.99 -17.89
C PHE A 11 1.87 -5.73 -18.59
N VAL A 12 0.91 -6.65 -18.41
CA VAL A 12 -0.46 -6.48 -18.87
C VAL A 12 -1.28 -5.95 -17.68
N PRO A 13 -1.77 -4.71 -17.71
CA PRO A 13 -2.60 -4.17 -16.64
C PRO A 13 -3.94 -4.91 -16.61
N GLU A 14 -4.28 -5.49 -15.46
CA GLU A 14 -5.58 -6.11 -15.23
C GLU A 14 -6.51 -5.11 -14.54
N GLU A 15 -7.74 -5.00 -15.03
CA GLU A 15 -8.76 -4.19 -14.38
C GLU A 15 -9.25 -4.91 -13.12
N TYR A 16 -9.14 -4.25 -11.98
CA TYR A 16 -9.67 -4.72 -10.72
C TYR A 16 -10.44 -3.60 -10.03
N TRP A 17 -11.46 -4.00 -9.29
CA TRP A 17 -12.28 -3.10 -8.51
C TRP A 17 -12.09 -3.39 -7.03
N GLU A 18 -12.05 -2.33 -6.23
CA GLU A 18 -12.05 -2.41 -4.78
C GLU A 18 -13.37 -1.86 -4.26
N LEU A 19 -13.97 -2.55 -3.30
CA LEU A 19 -15.18 -2.10 -2.65
C LEU A 19 -14.85 -1.58 -1.27
N HIS A 20 -15.34 -0.37 -0.98
CA HIS A 20 -15.21 0.26 0.31
C HIS A 20 -16.61 0.47 0.90
N ALA A 21 -16.77 0.12 2.17
CA ALA A 21 -17.97 0.37 2.94
C ALA A 21 -17.64 1.44 4.00
N ASP A 22 -18.32 2.58 3.90
CA ASP A 22 -18.22 3.64 4.90
C ASP A 22 -19.19 3.32 6.05
N LEU A 23 -18.64 2.85 7.16
CA LEU A 23 -19.41 2.46 8.34
C LEU A 23 -19.34 3.59 9.38
N ASN A 24 -20.47 3.89 9.99
CA ASN A 24 -20.55 4.80 11.13
C ASN A 24 -21.13 4.02 12.32
N ASN A 25 -20.40 3.97 13.44
CA ASN A 25 -20.87 3.27 14.65
C ASN A 25 -21.64 4.17 15.65
N GLY A 26 -21.95 5.41 15.28
CA GLY A 26 -22.55 6.42 16.16
C GLY A 26 -21.51 7.28 16.89
N SER A 27 -20.21 7.06 16.63
CA SER A 27 -19.12 7.98 16.97
C SER A 27 -18.81 8.91 15.79
N ASP A 28 -18.15 10.05 16.05
CA ASP A 28 -17.77 11.04 15.02
C ASP A 28 -16.68 10.52 14.04
N VAL A 29 -16.31 9.24 14.14
CA VAL A 29 -15.27 8.61 13.33
C VAL A 29 -15.92 7.77 12.24
N ALA A 30 -15.84 8.24 11.00
CA ALA A 30 -16.14 7.44 9.83
C ALA A 30 -15.10 6.32 9.70
N LEU A 31 -15.57 5.08 9.61
CA LEU A 31 -14.73 3.90 9.50
C LEU A 31 -14.87 3.32 8.08
N GLN A 32 -13.88 3.58 7.24
CA GLN A 32 -13.84 3.02 5.90
C GLN A 32 -13.28 1.59 5.94
N MET A 33 -14.10 0.62 5.54
CA MET A 33 -13.75 -0.80 5.52
C MET A 33 -13.65 -1.30 4.09
N GLN A 34 -12.51 -1.89 3.71
CA GLN A 34 -12.36 -2.52 2.40
C GLN A 34 -12.85 -3.96 2.44
N VAL A 35 -13.62 -4.36 1.43
CA VAL A 35 -14.07 -5.74 1.28
C VAL A 35 -12.91 -6.58 0.72
N THR A 36 -12.39 -7.48 1.54
CA THR A 36 -11.26 -8.34 1.17
C THR A 36 -11.70 -9.74 0.75
N HIS A 37 -12.75 -10.29 1.37
CA HIS A 37 -13.21 -11.66 1.16
C HIS A 37 -14.73 -11.75 1.04
N ARG A 38 -15.20 -12.69 0.21
CA ARG A 38 -16.61 -13.09 0.09
C ARG A 38 -16.66 -14.62 0.08
N ASN A 39 -17.37 -15.24 1.03
CA ASN A 39 -17.40 -16.71 1.20
C ASN A 39 -16.00 -17.33 1.23
N ASP A 40 -15.11 -16.80 2.07
CA ASP A 40 -13.72 -17.27 2.28
C ASP A 40 -12.81 -17.19 1.03
N LYS A 41 -13.27 -16.55 -0.04
CA LYS A 41 -12.47 -16.29 -1.25
C LYS A 41 -12.14 -14.82 -1.35
N ALA A 42 -10.91 -14.52 -1.76
CA ALA A 42 -10.48 -13.16 -2.06
C ALA A 42 -11.47 -12.53 -3.05
N PHE A 43 -12.09 -11.42 -2.64
CA PHE A 43 -13.10 -10.74 -3.44
C PHE A 43 -12.45 -9.59 -4.19
N LYS A 44 -12.12 -9.83 -5.46
CA LYS A 44 -11.62 -8.83 -6.40
C LYS A 44 -12.47 -8.86 -7.66
N PRO A 45 -13.59 -8.11 -7.70
CA PRO A 45 -14.42 -8.07 -8.88
C PRO A 45 -13.63 -7.44 -10.03
N VAL A 46 -13.71 -8.09 -11.19
CA VAL A 46 -13.11 -7.60 -12.45
C VAL A 46 -14.18 -6.97 -13.35
N THR A 47 -15.46 -7.18 -13.05
CA THR A 47 -16.58 -6.72 -13.85
C THR A 47 -17.47 -5.76 -13.06
N ARG A 48 -17.98 -4.71 -13.73
CA ARG A 48 -18.96 -3.77 -13.16
C ARG A 48 -20.20 -4.47 -12.56
N ASP A 49 -20.71 -5.51 -13.23
CA ASP A 49 -21.91 -6.23 -12.78
C ASP A 49 -21.67 -6.95 -11.45
N GLU A 50 -20.52 -7.60 -11.30
CA GLU A 50 -20.11 -8.25 -10.05
C GLU A 50 -19.94 -7.24 -8.91
N THR A 51 -19.34 -6.09 -9.21
CA THR A 51 -19.22 -4.97 -8.26
C THR A 51 -20.59 -4.48 -7.82
N HIS A 52 -21.51 -4.23 -8.76
CA HIS A 52 -22.85 -3.71 -8.44
C HIS A 52 -23.69 -4.73 -7.65
N ALA A 53 -23.61 -6.02 -8.01
CA ALA A 53 -24.26 -7.08 -7.25
C ALA A 53 -23.71 -7.18 -5.82
N ALA A 54 -22.39 -7.03 -5.65
CA ALA A 54 -21.77 -7.01 -4.33
C ALA A 54 -22.16 -5.76 -3.52
N VAL A 55 -22.18 -4.58 -4.13
CA VAL A 55 -22.66 -3.34 -3.49
C VAL A 55 -24.10 -3.51 -3.01
N ALA A 56 -25.01 -4.02 -3.85
CA ALA A 56 -26.41 -4.22 -3.47
C ALA A 56 -26.59 -5.23 -2.30
N LEU A 57 -25.69 -6.20 -2.16
CA LEU A 57 -25.65 -7.12 -1.03
C LEU A 57 -25.11 -6.44 0.23
N LEU A 58 -24.04 -5.65 0.08
CA LEU A 58 -23.36 -4.93 1.16
C LEU A 58 -24.25 -3.84 1.77
N GLU A 59 -24.99 -3.08 0.95
CA GLU A 59 -25.96 -2.07 1.40
C GLU A 59 -27.06 -2.65 2.31
N LYS A 60 -27.44 -3.91 2.10
CA LYS A 60 -28.45 -4.60 2.89
C LYS A 60 -27.86 -5.42 4.03
N ALA A 61 -26.54 -5.59 4.05
CA ALA A 61 -25.86 -6.35 5.07
C ALA A 61 -25.80 -5.56 6.38
N ARG A 62 -25.86 -6.28 7.49
CA ARG A 62 -25.50 -5.73 8.80
C ARG A 62 -24.04 -6.03 9.04
N TYR A 63 -23.29 -5.00 9.40
CA TYR A 63 -21.87 -5.12 9.70
C TYR A 63 -21.69 -5.32 11.20
N GLU A 64 -20.94 -6.35 11.57
CA GLU A 64 -20.51 -6.62 12.94
C GLU A 64 -18.99 -6.74 12.95
N VAL A 65 -18.37 -6.24 14.02
CA VAL A 65 -16.92 -6.33 14.19
C VAL A 65 -16.59 -7.75 14.65
N LEU A 66 -16.04 -8.56 13.73
CA LEU A 66 -15.64 -9.94 14.02
C LEU A 66 -14.39 -10.01 14.91
N GLU A 67 -13.42 -9.13 14.65
CA GLU A 67 -12.14 -9.12 15.35
C GLU A 67 -11.58 -7.70 15.39
N ARG A 68 -11.00 -7.33 16.53
CA ARG A 68 -10.25 -6.07 16.70
C ARG A 68 -8.89 -6.40 17.31
N GLU A 69 -7.85 -6.35 16.49
CA GLU A 69 -6.46 -6.53 16.94
C GLU A 69 -5.81 -5.17 17.19
N ASP A 70 -5.65 -4.81 18.46
CA ASP A 70 -4.92 -3.60 18.87
C ASP A 70 -3.44 -3.95 19.06
N LYS A 71 -2.65 -3.84 17.99
CA LYS A 71 -1.22 -4.16 18.02
C LYS A 71 -0.35 -2.91 18.09
N PRO A 72 0.46 -2.71 19.16
CA PRO A 72 1.42 -1.63 19.19
C PRO A 72 2.53 -1.90 18.17
N THR A 73 2.52 -1.16 17.06
CA THR A 73 3.60 -1.19 16.07
C THR A 73 4.66 -0.16 16.46
N SER A 74 5.89 -0.62 16.68
CA SER A 74 7.04 0.25 16.91
C SER A 74 7.99 0.15 15.72
N SER A 75 8.17 1.26 15.01
CA SER A 75 9.19 1.34 13.97
C SER A 75 10.55 1.59 14.61
N LYS A 76 11.49 0.65 14.45
CA LYS A 76 12.87 0.87 14.89
C LYS A 76 13.54 1.94 14.01
N PRO A 77 14.42 2.78 14.57
CA PRO A 77 15.22 3.69 13.76
C PRO A 77 16.04 2.90 12.74
N SER A 78 16.18 3.45 11.54
CA SER A 78 17.00 2.85 10.48
C SER A 78 18.45 2.69 10.97
N ALA A 79 19.12 1.62 10.54
CA ALA A 79 20.53 1.40 10.83
C ALA A 79 21.37 2.62 10.45
N PRO A 80 22.51 2.87 11.12
CA PRO A 80 23.43 3.94 10.73
C PRO A 80 23.79 3.82 9.25
N PHE A 81 23.89 4.96 8.57
CA PHE A 81 24.14 4.98 7.13
C PHE A 81 25.48 4.34 6.79
N ILE A 82 25.46 3.40 5.86
CA ILE A 82 26.64 2.95 5.10
C ILE A 82 26.68 3.71 3.78
N THR A 83 27.79 3.66 3.06
CA THR A 83 27.97 4.40 1.79
C THR A 83 26.81 4.18 0.81
N SER A 84 26.32 2.95 0.66
CA SER A 84 25.19 2.62 -0.22
C SER A 84 23.84 3.17 0.28
N THR A 85 23.55 3.10 1.59
CA THR A 85 22.30 3.64 2.14
C THR A 85 22.31 5.17 2.25
N LEU A 86 23.48 5.80 2.42
CA LEU A 86 23.65 7.26 2.34
C LEU A 86 23.38 7.76 0.92
N GLN A 87 23.96 7.11 -0.10
CA GLN A 87 23.72 7.44 -1.51
C GLN A 87 22.24 7.29 -1.89
N GLN A 88 21.61 6.18 -1.47
CA GLN A 88 20.18 5.95 -1.72
C GLN A 88 19.30 6.98 -1.00
N ALA A 89 19.60 7.29 0.27
CA ALA A 89 18.84 8.29 1.03
C ALA A 89 19.01 9.71 0.48
N ALA A 90 20.23 10.10 0.08
CA ALA A 90 20.49 11.41 -0.51
C ALA A 90 19.84 11.55 -1.90
N SER A 91 19.87 10.50 -2.72
CA SER A 91 19.17 10.51 -4.01
C SER A 91 17.65 10.58 -3.84
N THR A 92 17.09 9.87 -2.85
CA THR A 92 15.63 9.77 -2.66
C THR A 92 15.06 10.99 -1.93
N ARG A 93 15.78 11.54 -0.95
CA ARG A 93 15.30 12.64 -0.10
C ARG A 93 15.78 14.02 -0.54
N LEU A 94 16.98 14.12 -1.14
CA LEU A 94 17.61 15.40 -1.49
C LEU A 94 17.81 15.56 -3.00
N GLY A 95 17.52 14.52 -3.81
CA GLY A 95 17.75 14.55 -5.26
C GLY A 95 19.24 14.65 -5.65
N PHE A 96 20.16 14.42 -4.71
CA PHE A 96 21.59 14.53 -4.98
C PHE A 96 22.09 13.29 -5.72
N GLY A 97 22.78 13.51 -6.83
CA GLY A 97 23.51 12.45 -7.52
C GLY A 97 24.64 11.91 -6.64
N VAL A 98 24.96 10.63 -6.82
CA VAL A 98 25.99 9.87 -6.06
C VAL A 98 27.30 10.66 -5.90
N LYS A 99 27.70 11.38 -6.96
CA LYS A 99 28.92 12.19 -6.97
C LYS A 99 28.87 13.35 -5.98
N LYS A 100 27.74 14.07 -5.88
CA LYS A 100 27.58 15.19 -4.93
C LYS A 100 27.44 14.68 -3.49
N THR A 101 26.79 13.54 -3.28
CA THR A 101 26.68 12.90 -1.95
C THR A 101 28.02 12.44 -1.40
N MET A 102 28.97 12.06 -2.26
CA MET A 102 30.32 11.65 -1.83
C MET A 102 31.32 12.81 -1.77
N ASP A 103 31.12 13.89 -2.53
CA ASP A 103 31.96 15.09 -2.49
C ASP A 103 31.67 15.96 -1.25
N ASP A 104 30.40 16.08 -0.84
CA ASP A 104 29.93 16.82 0.34
C ASP A 104 29.77 15.92 1.60
N GLY A 105 30.04 14.61 1.51
CA GLY A 105 29.90 13.65 2.61
C GLY A 105 31.18 13.49 3.42
N PRO A 106 31.12 13.17 4.74
CA PRO A 106 32.31 13.02 5.55
C PRO A 106 33.21 11.96 4.93
N ALA A 107 34.41 12.40 4.53
CA ALA A 107 35.47 11.54 4.05
C ALA A 107 35.61 10.33 4.97
N SER A 108 35.81 9.18 4.33
CA SER A 108 36.09 7.86 4.89
C SER A 108 36.75 7.89 6.27
N VAL A 109 36.21 7.08 7.19
CA VAL A 109 37.05 6.40 8.20
C VAL A 109 37.88 5.35 7.48
#